data_AF-A0A0D9V5H9-F1
#
_entry.id   AF-A0A0D9V5H9-F1
#
_cell.length_a   1.000
_cell.length_b   1.000
_cell.length_c   1.000
_cell.angle_alpha   90.00
_cell.angle_beta   90.00
_cell.angle_gamma   90.00
#
_symmetry.space_group_name_H-M   'P 1'
#
loop_
_entity.id
_entity.type
_entity.pdbx_description
1 polymer ?
#
loop_
_entity_poly.entity_id
_entity_poly.type
_entity_poly.pdbx_seq_one_letter_code
_entity_poly.pdbx_strand_id
1 'polypeptide(L)'
;MSRAFLSHILHRPPLLLAYALTPCSDFGDLAAGRFCFACESLTFFFPHYWVWLCRSRGGGRGGAFPSRLRTLRLNCSVAEAAASGDEAPAPPVRKKRVVSGVQPTGLVHLGNYLGAIKNWVSLQDLYETLFFIVDLHAITLPYEAPQLSKATRSTAAIYLACGIDSSKASIFVQSHVRAHVELMWLLSSSTPIGWLNRMIQFKEKSRKAGDENVGVALLTYPVLMASDILLYQSDLVPVGEDQTQHLELTREIAERVNNLYGGRKWKKMGGRGGSLFKVPEALIPPAGARVMSLTDGLSKMSKSAPSDQSRINLLDPKDEVIGECQNMNWGSFKTTLTDALIDHLQPIQVRYEEIMADPDYLDDVLLKGAGKASEIADVTLNNVYQAMGFLRR
;
A
#
# COMPACT_ATOMS: atom_id res chain seq x y z
N MET A 1 -28.11 -33.62 -29.76
CA MET A 1 -27.91 -32.15 -29.65
C MET A 1 -26.87 -31.89 -28.58
N SER A 2 -25.98 -30.90 -28.73
CA SER A 2 -24.76 -30.79 -27.92
C SER A 2 -24.66 -29.52 -27.07
N ARG A 3 -24.40 -29.71 -25.76
CA ARG A 3 -23.71 -28.89 -24.72
C ARG A 3 -23.61 -27.34 -24.75
N ALA A 4 -24.04 -26.60 -25.75
CA ALA A 4 -23.65 -25.19 -25.94
C ALA A 4 -24.39 -24.16 -25.04
N PHE A 5 -25.48 -24.50 -24.37
CA PHE A 5 -26.44 -23.50 -23.84
C PHE A 5 -26.35 -23.20 -22.33
N LEU A 6 -25.37 -23.75 -21.61
CA LEU A 6 -25.31 -23.72 -20.13
C LEU A 6 -24.06 -23.03 -19.55
N SER A 7 -23.28 -22.32 -20.38
CA SER A 7 -21.95 -21.79 -20.03
C SER A 7 -21.87 -20.26 -19.88
N HIS A 8 -23.00 -19.55 -19.66
CA HIS A 8 -23.06 -18.09 -19.81
C HIS A 8 -23.69 -17.30 -18.64
N ILE A 9 -23.86 -17.92 -17.47
CA ILE A 9 -24.56 -17.30 -16.32
C ILE A 9 -23.63 -17.03 -15.11
N LEU A 10 -22.43 -17.62 -15.03
CA LEU A 10 -21.67 -17.70 -13.77
C LEU A 10 -20.56 -16.65 -13.54
N HIS A 11 -20.38 -15.65 -14.40
CA HIS A 11 -19.28 -14.67 -14.26
C HIS A 11 -19.71 -13.19 -14.41
N ARG A 12 -20.33 -12.63 -13.36
CA ARG A 12 -20.23 -11.19 -12.99
C ARG A 12 -20.32 -11.02 -11.45
N PRO A 13 -19.62 -10.05 -10.85
CA PRO A 13 -19.68 -9.78 -9.41
C PRO A 13 -20.95 -8.98 -9.02
N PRO A 14 -21.40 -9.05 -7.76
CA PRO A 14 -22.55 -8.30 -7.27
C PRO A 14 -22.22 -6.82 -7.07
N LEU A 15 -23.14 -5.94 -7.48
CA LEU A 15 -23.12 -4.51 -7.13
C LEU A 15 -23.96 -4.29 -5.86
N LEU A 16 -23.30 -3.88 -4.77
CA LEU A 16 -23.98 -3.45 -3.55
C LEU A 16 -24.58 -2.06 -3.73
N LEU A 17 -25.91 -1.97 -3.66
CA LEU A 17 -26.64 -0.71 -3.69
C LEU A 17 -26.87 -0.20 -2.25
N ALA A 18 -26.22 0.90 -1.88
CA ALA A 18 -26.37 1.49 -0.55
C ALA A 18 -27.56 2.47 -0.51
N TYR A 19 -28.63 2.10 0.17
CA TYR A 19 -29.73 3.02 0.50
C TYR A 19 -29.36 3.87 1.71
N ALA A 20 -29.35 5.19 1.55
CA ALA A 20 -29.26 6.14 2.66
C ALA A 20 -30.67 6.67 2.99
N LEU A 21 -31.17 6.35 4.18
CA LEU A 21 -32.38 6.96 4.74
C LEU A 21 -31.96 8.10 5.68
N THR A 22 -32.33 9.33 5.33
CA THR A 22 -32.25 10.48 6.24
C THR A 22 -33.67 10.98 6.56
N PRO A 23 -34.11 10.98 7.82
CA PRO A 23 -35.37 11.61 8.21
C PRO A 23 -35.26 13.13 8.08
N CYS A 24 -36.37 13.79 7.73
CA CYS A 24 -36.46 15.24 7.62
C CYS A 24 -37.57 15.74 8.57
N SER A 25 -37.20 16.59 9.51
CA SER A 25 -38.11 17.22 10.47
C SER A 25 -37.60 18.62 10.81
N ASP A 26 -38.15 19.65 10.17
CA ASP A 26 -39.13 20.53 10.83
C ASP A 26 -39.70 21.57 9.85
N PHE A 27 -40.85 22.16 10.22
CA PHE A 27 -41.61 23.13 9.40
C PHE A 27 -41.24 24.59 9.75
N GLY A 28 -41.32 25.51 8.79
CA GLY A 28 -41.11 26.95 9.02
C GLY A 28 -41.28 27.85 7.78
N ASP A 29 -42.53 28.23 7.49
CA ASP A 29 -42.99 29.42 6.75
C ASP A 29 -42.35 29.85 5.39
N LEU A 30 -43.11 29.55 4.33
CA LEU A 30 -43.70 30.53 3.38
C LEU A 30 -42.83 31.66 2.79
N ALA A 31 -42.49 31.54 1.48
CA ALA A 31 -43.00 32.45 0.43
C ALA A 31 -42.67 32.01 -1.02
N ALA A 32 -43.49 32.47 -1.98
CA ALA A 32 -43.17 32.66 -3.41
C ALA A 32 -42.64 31.45 -4.23
N GLY A 33 -43.49 30.43 -4.39
CA GLY A 33 -43.17 29.17 -5.07
C GLY A 33 -42.92 29.17 -6.59
N ARG A 34 -42.71 27.95 -7.12
CA ARG A 34 -42.92 27.56 -8.52
C ARG A 34 -43.28 26.08 -8.62
N PHE A 35 -43.75 25.65 -9.79
CA PHE A 35 -44.43 24.37 -10.01
C PHE A 35 -43.54 23.13 -9.86
N CYS A 36 -44.17 22.03 -9.42
CA CYS A 36 -43.65 20.67 -9.52
C CYS A 36 -43.98 20.04 -10.88
N PHE A 37 -43.10 19.20 -11.41
CA PHE A 37 -43.39 18.19 -12.42
C PHE A 37 -42.52 16.96 -12.18
N ALA A 38 -43.04 15.77 -12.45
CA ALA A 38 -42.46 14.49 -12.08
C ALA A 38 -42.31 13.53 -13.29
N CYS A 39 -41.90 12.29 -13.00
CA CYS A 39 -41.82 11.11 -13.89
C CYS A 39 -40.56 11.00 -14.78
N GLU A 40 -39.60 10.24 -14.26
CA GLU A 40 -38.98 9.05 -14.88
C GLU A 40 -38.83 8.96 -16.42
N SER A 41 -37.60 8.66 -16.85
CA SER A 41 -37.32 7.42 -17.59
C SER A 41 -35.81 7.14 -17.67
N LEU A 42 -35.42 5.86 -17.67
CA LEU A 42 -34.02 5.46 -17.87
C LEU A 42 -33.65 5.46 -19.36
N THR A 43 -32.41 5.80 -19.68
CA THR A 43 -31.79 5.38 -20.94
C THR A 43 -30.33 5.01 -20.67
N PHE A 44 -30.01 3.72 -20.76
CA PHE A 44 -28.62 3.23 -20.69
C PHE A 44 -27.88 3.60 -21.97
N PHE A 45 -26.60 3.99 -21.87
CA PHE A 45 -25.73 4.18 -23.03
C PHE A 45 -24.29 3.73 -22.76
N PHE A 46 -23.85 2.75 -23.53
CA PHE A 46 -22.46 2.34 -23.78
C PHE A 46 -22.43 1.75 -25.21
N PRO A 47 -21.32 1.83 -25.96
CA PRO A 47 -20.15 2.71 -25.84
C PRO A 47 -19.80 3.40 -27.19
N HIS A 48 -18.63 4.06 -27.26
CA HIS A 48 -17.89 4.48 -28.47
C HIS A 48 -18.65 5.17 -29.63
N TYR A 49 -18.58 6.51 -29.71
CA TYR A 49 -18.08 7.25 -30.89
C TYR A 49 -18.00 8.76 -30.58
N TRP A 50 -16.79 9.33 -30.52
CA TRP A 50 -16.61 10.80 -30.39
C TRP A 50 -16.69 11.46 -31.78
N VAL A 51 -17.91 11.77 -32.24
CA VAL A 51 -18.12 12.63 -33.42
C VAL A 51 -17.82 14.09 -33.02
N TRP A 52 -16.71 14.62 -33.52
CA TRP A 52 -16.26 15.98 -33.19
C TRP A 52 -17.05 17.05 -33.97
N LEU A 53 -18.25 17.38 -33.48
CA LEU A 53 -19.14 18.35 -34.13
C LEU A 53 -18.63 19.79 -33.92
N CYS A 54 -17.70 20.21 -34.78
CA CYS A 54 -17.08 21.54 -34.72
C CYS A 54 -18.10 22.66 -34.99
N ARG A 55 -18.63 23.26 -33.91
CA ARG A 55 -19.65 24.33 -33.98
C ARG A 55 -19.02 25.70 -34.27
N SER A 56 -18.43 25.84 -35.45
CA SER A 56 -17.76 27.06 -35.91
C SER A 56 -18.72 28.27 -35.95
N ARG A 57 -18.53 29.22 -35.03
CA ARG A 57 -19.09 30.58 -35.13
C ARG A 57 -18.33 31.37 -36.18
N GLY A 58 -18.77 31.30 -37.44
CA GLY A 58 -18.29 32.15 -38.54
C GLY A 58 -19.38 33.13 -39.00
N GLY A 59 -19.10 34.43 -38.98
CA GLY A 59 -20.01 35.45 -39.51
C GLY A 59 -20.01 35.45 -41.04
N GLY A 60 -21.19 35.61 -41.66
CA GLY A 60 -21.32 35.52 -43.11
C GLY A 60 -20.91 36.78 -43.88
N ARG A 61 -20.43 36.58 -45.11
CA ARG A 61 -20.56 37.48 -46.28
C ARG A 61 -20.57 36.60 -47.55
N GLY A 62 -21.27 37.06 -48.58
CA GLY A 62 -21.75 36.19 -49.66
C GLY A 62 -20.70 35.69 -50.67
N GLY A 63 -21.04 34.59 -51.35
CA GLY A 63 -20.32 34.01 -52.49
C GLY A 63 -21.25 33.04 -53.24
N ALA A 64 -21.19 33.04 -54.58
CA ALA A 64 -22.23 32.42 -55.42
C ALA A 64 -22.26 30.88 -55.40
N PHE A 65 -23.46 30.31 -55.56
CA PHE A 65 -23.69 28.88 -55.81
C PHE A 65 -23.52 28.53 -57.31
N PRO A 66 -22.69 27.53 -57.66
CA PRO A 66 -22.79 26.82 -58.93
C PRO A 66 -23.61 25.52 -58.75
N SER A 67 -24.56 25.27 -59.65
CA SER A 67 -25.43 24.09 -59.61
C SER A 67 -24.78 22.87 -60.29
N ARG A 68 -24.69 21.73 -59.58
CA ARG A 68 -24.55 20.39 -60.17
C ARG A 68 -24.90 19.29 -59.17
N LEU A 69 -26.08 18.70 -59.33
CA LEU A 69 -26.41 17.41 -58.72
C LEU A 69 -25.50 16.32 -59.33
N ARG A 70 -24.80 15.57 -58.48
CA ARG A 70 -24.19 14.29 -58.85
C ARG A 70 -24.73 13.20 -57.93
N THR A 71 -25.56 12.33 -58.47
CA THR A 71 -26.03 11.11 -57.83
C THR A 71 -24.85 10.14 -57.66
N LEU A 72 -24.34 10.01 -56.44
CA LEU A 72 -23.47 8.89 -56.09
C LEU A 72 -24.35 7.65 -55.86
N ARG A 73 -24.18 6.62 -56.70
CA ARG A 73 -24.78 5.31 -56.46
C ARG A 73 -24.01 4.59 -55.34
N LEU A 74 -24.73 4.10 -54.34
CA LEU A 74 -24.19 3.16 -53.36
C LEU A 74 -24.03 1.79 -54.03
N ASN A 75 -22.80 1.42 -54.39
CA ASN A 75 -22.48 0.03 -54.70
C ASN A 75 -22.27 -0.72 -53.38
N CYS A 76 -23.27 -1.52 -52.98
CA CYS A 76 -23.18 -2.35 -51.79
C CYS A 76 -22.50 -3.69 -52.15
N SER A 77 -21.18 -3.79 -51.96
CA SER A 77 -20.47 -5.06 -52.00
C SER A 77 -20.54 -5.74 -50.63
N VAL A 78 -21.17 -6.91 -50.56
CA VAL A 78 -21.17 -7.73 -49.35
C VAL A 78 -19.76 -8.28 -49.13
N ALA A 79 -19.05 -7.73 -48.14
CA ALA A 79 -17.82 -8.32 -47.64
C ALA A 79 -18.17 -9.28 -46.50
N GLU A 80 -17.87 -10.57 -46.66
CA GLU A 80 -18.04 -11.54 -45.59
C GLU A 80 -17.08 -11.23 -44.44
N ALA A 81 -17.63 -10.94 -43.27
CA ALA A 81 -16.85 -10.66 -42.07
C ALA A 81 -16.25 -11.97 -41.52
N ALA A 82 -15.05 -12.32 -41.99
CA ALA A 82 -14.27 -13.40 -41.42
C ALA A 82 -14.06 -13.16 -39.92
N ALA A 83 -14.52 -14.10 -39.08
CA ALA A 83 -14.44 -13.98 -37.64
C ALA A 83 -13.00 -14.21 -37.15
N SER A 84 -12.20 -13.13 -37.13
CA SER A 84 -10.85 -13.12 -36.54
C SER A 84 -10.94 -13.22 -35.02
N GLY A 85 -11.08 -14.45 -34.52
CA GLY A 85 -11.04 -14.78 -33.09
C GLY A 85 -9.64 -14.66 -32.52
N ASP A 86 -9.14 -13.44 -32.40
CA ASP A 86 -7.85 -13.11 -31.80
C ASP A 86 -8.02 -11.83 -30.94
N GLU A 87 -8.80 -11.97 -29.86
CA GLU A 87 -9.00 -10.90 -28.87
C GLU A 87 -7.71 -10.75 -28.06
N ALA A 88 -6.86 -9.80 -28.47
CA ALA A 88 -5.54 -9.59 -27.89
C ALA A 88 -5.62 -9.49 -26.35
N PRO A 89 -4.77 -10.20 -25.60
CA PRO A 89 -4.91 -10.37 -24.17
C PRO A 89 -4.93 -9.01 -23.46
N ALA A 90 -5.98 -8.79 -22.67
CA ALA A 90 -6.19 -7.53 -21.96
C ALA A 90 -4.92 -7.13 -21.19
N PRO A 91 -4.49 -5.85 -21.24
CA PRO A 91 -3.22 -5.43 -20.65
C PRO A 91 -3.20 -5.79 -19.16
N PRO A 92 -2.11 -6.40 -18.66
CA PRO A 92 -2.08 -6.99 -17.33
C PRO A 92 -2.41 -5.92 -16.28
N VAL A 93 -3.48 -6.17 -15.51
CA VAL A 93 -3.94 -5.25 -14.47
C VAL A 93 -2.82 -5.11 -13.45
N ARG A 94 -2.13 -3.97 -13.45
CA ARG A 94 -1.09 -3.67 -12.46
C ARG A 94 -1.73 -3.79 -11.07
N LYS A 95 -1.25 -4.75 -10.28
CA LYS A 95 -1.57 -4.83 -8.85
C LYS A 95 -1.25 -3.48 -8.20
N LYS A 96 -2.05 -3.07 -7.22
CA LYS A 96 -1.67 -1.95 -6.35
C LYS A 96 -0.36 -2.31 -5.63
N ARG A 97 0.50 -1.32 -5.36
CA ARG A 97 1.79 -1.51 -4.68
C ARG A 97 1.73 -1.13 -3.21
N VAL A 98 2.18 -2.05 -2.36
CA VAL A 98 2.29 -1.89 -0.90
C VAL A 98 3.75 -1.91 -0.48
N VAL A 99 4.13 -0.97 0.39
CA VAL A 99 5.50 -0.82 0.90
C VAL A 99 5.49 -0.78 2.42
N SER A 100 6.31 -1.60 3.08
CA SER A 100 6.36 -1.71 4.55
C SER A 100 7.77 -1.95 5.08
N GLY A 101 8.25 -1.06 5.94
CA GLY A 101 9.57 -1.13 6.58
C GLY A 101 9.51 -1.68 8.01
N VAL A 102 10.52 -2.43 8.44
CA VAL A 102 10.63 -2.99 9.80
C VAL A 102 11.98 -2.68 10.45
N GLN A 103 11.97 -2.22 11.70
CA GLN A 103 13.21 -1.99 12.43
C GLN A 103 13.86 -3.32 12.84
N PRO A 104 15.17 -3.51 12.62
CA PRO A 104 15.91 -4.70 13.07
C PRO A 104 16.06 -4.72 14.60
N THR A 105 15.06 -5.22 15.31
CA THR A 105 15.11 -5.36 16.78
C THR A 105 15.65 -6.72 17.24
N GLY A 106 15.67 -7.73 16.36
CA GLY A 106 16.03 -9.12 16.70
C GLY A 106 15.08 -9.83 17.68
N LEU A 107 14.06 -9.13 18.19
CA LEU A 107 13.15 -9.61 19.25
C LEU A 107 11.69 -9.35 18.84
N VAL A 108 11.25 -10.00 17.77
CA VAL A 108 9.86 -9.97 17.31
C VAL A 108 8.99 -10.74 18.30
N HIS A 109 8.08 -10.04 18.99
CA HIS A 109 7.12 -10.65 19.90
C HIS A 109 5.79 -11.01 19.21
N LEU A 110 5.00 -11.90 19.82
CA LEU A 110 3.72 -12.42 19.30
C LEU A 110 2.76 -11.30 18.83
N GLY A 111 2.69 -10.18 19.55
CA GLY A 111 1.89 -9.01 19.14
C GLY A 111 2.27 -8.39 17.78
N ASN A 112 3.54 -8.45 17.37
CA ASN A 112 3.98 -8.00 16.03
C ASN A 112 3.62 -9.03 14.96
N TYR A 113 3.73 -10.32 15.30
CA TYR A 113 3.32 -11.40 14.41
C TYR A 113 1.81 -11.36 14.11
N LEU A 114 0.97 -11.30 15.16
CA LEU A 114 -0.49 -11.29 15.02
C LEU A 114 -1.05 -9.95 14.54
N GLY A 115 -0.43 -8.83 14.93
CA GLY A 115 -0.89 -7.48 14.54
C GLY A 115 -0.49 -7.08 13.11
N ALA A 116 0.66 -7.56 12.62
CA ALA A 116 1.24 -7.09 11.36
C ALA A 116 1.70 -8.22 10.42
N ILE A 117 2.59 -9.12 10.86
CA ILE A 117 3.23 -10.09 9.95
C ILE A 117 2.21 -11.04 9.31
N LYS A 118 1.27 -11.59 10.09
CA LYS A 118 0.19 -12.45 9.57
C LYS A 118 -0.69 -11.73 8.53
N ASN A 119 -0.87 -10.42 8.66
CA ASN A 119 -1.61 -9.61 7.68
C ASN A 119 -0.78 -9.39 6.41
N TRP A 120 0.53 -9.11 6.53
CA TRP A 120 1.44 -8.91 5.41
C TRP A 120 1.60 -10.14 4.51
N VAL A 121 1.60 -11.35 5.09
CA VAL A 121 1.62 -12.62 4.34
C VAL A 121 0.42 -12.74 3.38
N SER A 122 -0.75 -12.19 3.75
CA SER A 122 -1.93 -12.13 2.86
C SER A 122 -1.85 -11.02 1.80
N LEU A 123 -0.99 -10.00 1.98
CA LEU A 123 -0.88 -8.90 1.03
C LEU A 123 -0.09 -9.29 -0.24
N GLN A 124 0.88 -10.20 -0.16
CA GLN A 124 1.73 -10.56 -1.31
C GLN A 124 0.94 -11.22 -2.46
N ASP A 125 -0.16 -11.91 -2.15
CA ASP A 125 -1.04 -12.49 -3.16
C ASP A 125 -1.95 -11.43 -3.81
N LEU A 126 -2.37 -10.41 -3.06
CA LEU A 126 -3.28 -9.35 -3.53
C LEU A 126 -2.57 -8.14 -4.19
N TYR A 127 -1.36 -7.83 -3.74
CA TYR A 127 -0.64 -6.59 -4.06
C TYR A 127 0.77 -6.89 -4.63
N GLU A 128 1.38 -5.90 -5.27
CA GLU A 128 2.83 -5.90 -5.48
C GLU A 128 3.47 -5.43 -4.16
N THR A 129 4.22 -6.30 -3.47
CA THR A 129 4.69 -6.04 -2.10
C THR A 129 6.21 -5.86 -2.01
N LEU A 130 6.62 -4.84 -1.27
CA LEU A 130 8.00 -4.60 -0.88
C LEU A 130 8.09 -4.52 0.65
N PHE A 131 8.82 -5.48 1.23
CA PHE A 131 9.12 -5.57 2.66
C PHE A 131 10.62 -5.31 2.86
N PHE A 132 11.00 -4.44 3.79
CA PHE A 132 12.41 -4.09 3.94
C PHE A 132 12.82 -3.81 5.37
N ILE A 133 14.02 -4.26 5.72
CA ILE A 133 14.59 -4.09 7.06
C ILE A 133 15.26 -2.71 7.08
N VAL A 134 14.72 -1.79 7.89
CA VAL A 134 15.15 -0.39 7.97
C VAL A 134 16.30 -0.19 8.95
N ASP A 135 17.47 -0.67 8.56
CA ASP A 135 18.72 -0.52 9.30
C ASP A 135 19.21 0.94 9.36
N LEU A 136 18.98 1.74 8.32
CA LEU A 136 19.29 3.19 8.34
C LEU A 136 18.41 3.97 9.33
N HIS A 137 17.19 3.49 9.63
CA HIS A 137 16.37 4.05 10.72
C HIS A 137 16.81 3.57 12.10
N ALA A 138 17.41 2.38 12.21
CA ALA A 138 17.88 1.85 13.50
C ALA A 138 19.00 2.71 14.10
N ILE A 139 19.91 3.21 13.27
CA ILE A 139 21.03 4.07 13.69
C ILE A 139 20.65 5.52 14.04
N THR A 140 19.36 5.86 14.07
CA THR A 140 18.86 7.19 14.51
C THR A 140 18.86 7.37 16.02
N LEU A 141 19.07 6.29 16.77
CA LEU A 141 19.17 6.22 18.23
C LEU A 141 20.41 5.39 18.61
N PRO A 142 20.86 5.40 19.89
CA PRO A 142 21.98 4.56 20.33
C PRO A 142 21.76 3.08 20.00
N TYR A 143 22.76 2.44 19.39
CA TYR A 143 22.71 1.06 18.92
C TYR A 143 24.07 0.37 19.07
N GLU A 144 24.05 -0.95 19.23
CA GLU A 144 25.25 -1.78 19.27
C GLU A 144 25.62 -2.28 17.87
N ALA A 145 26.70 -1.75 17.28
CA ALA A 145 27.15 -2.13 15.94
C ALA A 145 27.38 -3.65 15.75
N PRO A 146 27.93 -4.41 16.72
CA PRO A 146 28.06 -5.88 16.61
C PRO A 146 26.73 -6.65 16.65
N GLN A 147 25.61 -5.99 16.97
CA GLN A 147 24.28 -6.58 17.02
C GLN A 147 23.41 -6.18 15.82
N LEU A 148 23.62 -5.01 15.21
CA LEU A 148 22.79 -4.52 14.10
C LEU A 148 22.71 -5.51 12.94
N SER A 149 23.85 -6.06 12.49
CA SER A 149 23.88 -7.05 11.40
C SER A 149 23.15 -8.36 11.76
N LYS A 150 23.29 -8.83 13.00
CA LYS A 150 22.60 -10.02 13.52
C LYS A 150 21.09 -9.80 13.63
N ALA A 151 20.68 -8.64 14.14
CA ALA A 151 19.29 -8.25 14.25
C ALA A 151 18.64 -8.09 12.86
N THR A 152 19.37 -7.55 11.87
CA THR A 152 18.92 -7.46 10.48
C THR A 152 18.72 -8.85 9.86
N ARG A 153 19.71 -9.76 9.96
CA ARG A 153 19.57 -11.15 9.46
C ARG A 153 18.45 -11.91 10.14
N SER A 154 18.39 -11.87 11.48
CA SER A 154 17.32 -12.51 12.26
C SER A 154 15.93 -11.96 11.88
N THR A 155 15.80 -10.65 11.70
CA THR A 155 14.52 -10.04 11.27
C THR A 155 14.12 -10.50 9.87
N ALA A 156 15.06 -10.59 8.92
CA ALA A 156 14.79 -11.12 7.58
C ALA A 156 14.38 -12.61 7.60
N ALA A 157 15.10 -13.44 8.37
CA ALA A 157 14.79 -14.86 8.53
C ALA A 157 13.41 -15.08 9.18
N ILE A 158 13.03 -14.27 10.18
CA ILE A 158 11.69 -14.32 10.80
C ILE A 158 10.60 -14.03 9.76
N TYR A 159 10.81 -13.09 8.83
CA TYR A 159 9.80 -12.77 7.81
C TYR A 159 9.59 -13.91 6.82
N LEU A 160 10.68 -14.50 6.33
CA LEU A 160 10.63 -15.68 5.47
C LEU A 160 9.98 -16.87 6.19
N ALA A 161 10.36 -17.13 7.44
CA ALA A 161 9.80 -18.19 8.27
C ALA A 161 8.30 -18.00 8.60
N CYS A 162 7.83 -16.75 8.65
CA CYS A 162 6.40 -16.44 8.80
C CYS A 162 5.58 -16.62 7.50
N GLY A 163 6.21 -16.89 6.36
CA GLY A 163 5.53 -17.13 5.07
C GLY A 163 5.62 -15.99 4.05
N ILE A 164 6.58 -15.06 4.17
CA ILE A 164 6.91 -14.14 3.08
C ILE A 164 7.68 -14.88 1.98
N ASP A 165 7.16 -14.85 0.76
CA ASP A 165 7.65 -15.58 -0.40
C ASP A 165 8.42 -14.63 -1.32
N SER A 166 9.74 -14.84 -1.47
CA SER A 166 10.63 -14.00 -2.29
C SER A 166 10.40 -14.10 -3.80
N SER A 167 9.55 -15.03 -4.25
CA SER A 167 9.05 -15.06 -5.64
C SER A 167 7.89 -14.07 -5.85
N LYS A 168 7.04 -13.87 -4.83
CA LYS A 168 5.86 -12.98 -4.86
C LYS A 168 6.16 -11.56 -4.39
N ALA A 169 6.98 -11.42 -3.35
CA ALA A 169 7.35 -10.17 -2.70
C ALA A 169 8.83 -9.85 -2.93
N SER A 170 9.18 -8.56 -2.83
CA SER A 170 10.59 -8.16 -2.69
C SER A 170 10.92 -8.00 -1.21
N ILE A 171 11.90 -8.76 -0.70
CA ILE A 171 12.41 -8.64 0.67
C ILE A 171 13.89 -8.24 0.64
N PHE A 172 14.25 -7.14 1.30
CA PHE A 172 15.61 -6.58 1.22
C PHE A 172 16.01 -5.75 2.46
N VAL A 173 17.28 -5.31 2.52
CA VAL A 173 17.78 -4.41 3.56
C VAL A 173 17.86 -2.99 2.99
N GLN A 174 17.39 -1.98 3.73
CA GLN A 174 17.27 -0.59 3.27
C GLN A 174 18.62 -0.02 2.78
N SER A 175 19.71 -0.25 3.52
CA SER A 175 21.05 0.19 3.15
C SER A 175 21.60 -0.41 1.84
N HIS A 176 21.08 -1.56 1.38
CA HIS A 176 21.52 -2.16 0.12
C HIS A 176 21.03 -1.37 -1.10
N VAL A 177 19.95 -0.60 -0.98
CA VAL A 177 19.35 0.18 -2.07
C VAL A 177 19.67 1.68 -1.88
N ARG A 178 20.82 2.09 -2.44
CA ARG A 178 21.41 3.44 -2.24
C ARG A 178 20.44 4.60 -2.47
N ALA A 179 19.48 4.42 -3.39
CA ALA A 179 18.46 5.40 -3.72
C ALA A 179 17.68 5.93 -2.50
N HIS A 180 17.55 5.16 -1.42
CA HIS A 180 16.92 5.61 -0.16
C HIS A 180 17.57 6.88 0.39
N VAL A 181 18.91 6.93 0.45
CA VAL A 181 19.66 8.08 0.96
C VAL A 181 19.75 9.19 -0.09
N GLU A 182 19.91 8.83 -1.37
CA GLU A 182 20.04 9.79 -2.47
C GLU A 182 18.74 10.58 -2.68
N LEU A 183 17.56 9.94 -2.63
CA LEU A 183 16.28 10.65 -2.63
C LEU A 183 16.01 11.39 -1.30
N MET A 184 16.41 10.86 -0.13
CA MET A 184 16.26 11.57 1.15
C MET A 184 16.93 12.95 1.10
N TRP A 185 18.13 13.05 0.51
CA TRP A 185 18.84 14.32 0.34
C TRP A 185 18.07 15.29 -0.57
N LEU A 186 17.55 14.81 -1.70
CA LEU A 186 16.74 15.61 -2.63
C LEU A 186 15.43 16.10 -1.98
N LEU A 187 14.72 15.24 -1.24
CA LEU A 187 13.51 15.61 -0.49
C LEU A 187 13.82 16.60 0.65
N SER A 188 14.98 16.47 1.31
CA SER A 188 15.42 17.40 2.37
C SER A 188 15.53 18.83 1.83
N SER A 189 16.02 19.02 0.61
CA SER A 189 16.07 20.35 -0.03
C SER A 189 14.71 21.03 -0.20
N SER A 190 13.63 20.24 -0.27
CA SER A 190 12.25 20.70 -0.42
C SER A 190 11.46 20.74 0.90
N THR A 191 11.98 20.16 1.99
CA THR A 191 11.26 19.98 3.26
C THR A 191 11.63 21.09 4.26
N PRO A 192 10.69 21.97 4.67
CA PRO A 192 10.98 23.00 5.65
C PRO A 192 11.31 22.42 7.03
N ILE A 193 12.42 22.84 7.64
CA ILE A 193 12.84 22.38 8.99
C ILE A 193 11.75 22.57 10.07
N GLY A 194 10.93 23.62 9.94
CA GLY A 194 9.78 23.86 10.81
C GLY A 194 8.66 22.82 10.74
N TRP A 195 8.66 21.92 9.74
CA TRP A 195 7.75 20.77 9.69
C TRP A 195 8.28 19.64 10.59
N LEU A 196 9.58 19.34 10.49
CA LEU A 196 10.27 18.33 11.30
C LEU A 196 10.24 18.69 12.79
N ASN A 197 10.52 19.95 13.14
CA ASN A 197 10.45 20.47 14.51
C ASN A 197 9.04 20.41 15.14
N ARG A 198 7.98 20.10 14.38
CA ARG A 198 6.62 19.90 14.91
C ARG A 198 6.28 18.44 15.20
N MET A 199 7.04 17.47 14.69
CA MET A 199 6.78 16.04 14.88
C MET A 199 6.78 15.68 16.37
N ILE A 200 5.74 14.97 16.82
CA ILE A 200 5.58 14.57 18.23
C ILE A 200 6.65 13.54 18.59
N GLN A 201 6.83 12.55 17.72
CA GLN A 201 7.85 11.50 17.85
C GLN A 201 9.28 12.05 17.94
N PHE A 202 9.60 13.18 17.28
CA PHE A 202 10.88 13.85 17.45
C PHE A 202 11.02 14.43 18.87
N LYS A 203 10.05 15.25 19.31
CA LYS A 203 10.06 15.91 20.62
C LYS A 203 10.14 14.92 21.79
N GLU A 204 9.44 13.80 21.70
CA GLU A 204 9.48 12.76 22.73
C GLU A 204 10.81 12.01 22.79
N LYS A 205 11.37 11.62 21.64
CA LYS A 205 12.65 10.89 21.58
C LYS A 205 13.82 11.81 21.96
N SER A 206 13.78 13.08 21.53
CA SER A 206 14.72 14.14 21.89
C SER A 206 14.83 14.27 23.42
N ARG A 207 13.69 14.50 24.11
CA ARG A 207 13.64 14.63 25.57
C ARG A 207 14.13 13.37 26.30
N LYS A 208 13.92 12.17 25.74
CA LYS A 208 14.38 10.89 26.30
C LYS A 208 15.89 10.66 26.13
N ALA A 209 16.52 11.25 25.11
CA ALA A 209 17.96 11.18 24.88
C ALA A 209 18.76 12.28 25.62
N GLY A 210 18.07 13.32 26.10
CA GLY A 210 18.68 14.59 26.52
C GLY A 210 18.96 15.45 25.28
N ASP A 211 18.29 16.60 25.18
CA ASP A 211 18.13 17.33 23.91
C ASP A 211 19.47 17.76 23.25
N GLU A 212 20.55 17.89 24.01
CA GLU A 212 21.91 18.22 23.50
C GLU A 212 22.60 17.04 22.79
N ASN A 213 22.26 15.79 23.13
CA ASN A 213 22.86 14.58 22.55
C ASN A 213 22.15 14.09 21.27
N VAL A 214 21.21 14.88 20.74
CA VAL A 214 20.31 14.46 19.67
C VAL A 214 20.95 14.63 18.30
N GLY A 215 21.37 13.51 17.71
CA GLY A 215 21.91 13.47 16.36
C GLY A 215 20.90 13.93 15.30
N VAL A 216 21.39 14.63 14.27
CA VAL A 216 20.58 15.18 13.16
C VAL A 216 19.68 14.13 12.50
N ALA A 217 20.12 12.86 12.46
CA ALA A 217 19.34 11.72 11.97
C ALA A 217 17.98 11.56 12.68
N LEU A 218 17.89 11.87 13.98
CA LEU A 218 16.63 11.79 14.73
C LEU A 218 15.64 12.91 14.35
N LEU A 219 16.11 14.03 13.81
CA LEU A 219 15.27 15.08 13.25
C LEU A 219 14.85 14.76 11.80
N THR A 220 15.73 14.12 11.02
CA THR A 220 15.55 13.96 9.57
C THR A 220 15.03 12.59 9.13
N TYR A 221 14.97 11.57 9.99
CA TYR A 221 14.38 10.27 9.64
C TYR A 221 12.94 10.31 9.07
N PRO A 222 12.06 11.29 9.38
CA PRO A 222 10.77 11.38 8.71
C PRO A 222 10.89 11.68 7.20
N VAL A 223 11.97 12.34 6.77
CA VAL A 223 12.31 12.55 5.35
C VAL A 223 12.90 11.28 4.72
N LEU A 224 13.62 10.47 5.50
CA LEU A 224 14.04 9.14 5.07
C LEU A 224 12.82 8.22 4.87
N MET A 225 11.86 8.21 5.81
CA MET A 225 10.59 7.48 5.66
C MET A 225 9.80 7.94 4.42
N ALA A 226 9.78 9.24 4.14
CA ALA A 226 9.20 9.75 2.90
C ALA A 226 9.95 9.24 1.66
N SER A 227 11.28 9.21 1.68
CA SER A 227 12.11 8.61 0.62
C SER A 227 11.75 7.14 0.40
N ASP A 228 11.69 6.36 1.48
CA ASP A 228 11.40 4.93 1.49
C ASP A 228 10.06 4.59 0.83
N ILE A 229 9.05 5.43 1.03
CA ILE A 229 7.70 5.24 0.47
C ILE A 229 7.62 5.76 -0.98
N LEU A 230 8.25 6.89 -1.29
CA LEU A 230 8.05 7.59 -2.57
C LEU A 230 8.91 7.03 -3.71
N LEU A 231 10.09 6.44 -3.44
CA LEU A 231 10.91 5.74 -4.45
C LEU A 231 10.09 4.73 -5.24
N TYR A 232 9.30 3.92 -4.54
CA TYR A 232 8.57 2.82 -5.15
C TYR A 232 7.23 3.24 -5.76
N GLN A 233 6.88 4.53 -5.79
CA GLN A 233 5.58 5.02 -6.29
C GLN A 233 4.39 4.36 -5.58
N SER A 234 4.52 4.16 -4.26
CA SER A 234 3.59 3.38 -3.43
C SER A 234 2.14 3.86 -3.53
N ASP A 235 1.21 2.91 -3.58
CA ASP A 235 -0.21 3.21 -3.43
C ASP A 235 -0.62 3.23 -1.96
N LEU A 236 -0.10 2.29 -1.19
CA LEU A 236 -0.61 1.89 0.12
C LEU A 236 0.54 1.62 1.10
N VAL A 237 0.45 2.14 2.32
CA VAL A 237 1.44 1.92 3.39
C VAL A 237 0.72 1.42 4.66
N PRO A 238 1.03 0.22 5.17
CA PRO A 238 0.42 -0.31 6.38
C PRO A 238 1.07 0.34 7.61
N VAL A 239 0.46 1.42 8.10
CA VAL A 239 0.93 2.17 9.26
C VAL A 239 0.14 1.83 10.52
N GLY A 240 0.84 1.74 11.65
CA GLY A 240 0.21 1.83 12.96
C GLY A 240 -0.18 3.28 13.28
N GLU A 241 -1.13 3.45 14.20
CA GLU A 241 -1.68 4.75 14.64
C GLU A 241 -0.56 5.76 14.99
N ASP A 242 0.47 5.30 15.72
CA ASP A 242 1.68 6.06 16.10
C ASP A 242 2.47 6.68 14.93
N GLN A 243 2.34 6.12 13.71
CA GLN A 243 3.11 6.50 12.52
C GLN A 243 2.30 7.36 11.53
N THR A 244 1.02 7.62 11.80
CA THR A 244 0.13 8.41 10.93
C THR A 244 0.71 9.79 10.61
N GLN A 245 1.36 10.44 11.59
CA GLN A 245 1.98 11.76 11.39
C GLN A 245 3.11 11.75 10.35
N HIS A 246 3.90 10.68 10.27
CA HIS A 246 4.98 10.55 9.29
C HIS A 246 4.45 10.22 7.88
N LEU A 247 3.33 9.48 7.79
CA LEU A 247 2.67 9.26 6.51
C LEU A 247 2.04 10.54 5.96
N GLU A 248 1.43 11.39 6.79
CA GLU A 248 0.90 12.67 6.32
C GLU A 248 2.03 13.63 5.91
N LEU A 249 3.14 13.69 6.67
CA LEU A 249 4.34 14.42 6.23
C LEU A 249 4.87 13.91 4.87
N THR A 250 4.86 12.60 4.65
CA THR A 250 5.24 11.99 3.36
C THR A 250 4.33 12.47 2.23
N ARG A 251 3.03 12.61 2.50
CA ARG A 251 2.02 13.11 1.55
C ARG A 251 2.22 14.61 1.27
N GLU A 252 2.41 15.44 2.30
CA GLU A 252 2.77 16.87 2.15
C GLU A 252 4.03 17.07 1.30
N ILE A 253 5.08 16.28 1.55
CA ILE A 253 6.34 16.31 0.79
C ILE A 253 6.11 15.90 -0.68
N ALA A 254 5.35 14.81 -0.92
CA ALA A 254 5.05 14.34 -2.27
C ALA A 254 4.29 15.38 -3.10
N GLU A 255 3.23 15.97 -2.53
CA GLU A 255 2.45 17.03 -3.17
C GLU A 255 3.30 18.29 -3.41
N ARG A 256 4.14 18.67 -2.45
CA ARG A 256 5.05 19.82 -2.57
C ARG A 256 6.04 19.63 -3.72
N VAL A 257 6.71 18.48 -3.83
CA VAL A 257 7.64 18.18 -4.94
C VAL A 257 6.90 18.10 -6.28
N ASN A 258 5.71 17.50 -6.31
CA ASN A 258 4.84 17.47 -7.50
C ASN A 258 4.48 18.88 -8.00
N ASN A 259 4.16 19.81 -7.10
CA ASN A 259 3.85 21.20 -7.43
C ASN A 259 5.10 22.03 -7.82
N LEU A 260 6.23 21.80 -7.15
CA LEU A 260 7.48 22.51 -7.42
C LEU A 260 8.11 22.12 -8.77
N TYR A 261 8.19 20.83 -9.10
CA TYR A 261 8.98 20.34 -10.23
C TYR A 261 8.17 19.61 -11.31
N GLY A 262 6.99 19.07 -10.98
CA GLY A 262 6.17 18.26 -11.89
C GLY A 262 5.37 19.04 -12.95
N GLY A 263 4.31 18.39 -13.43
CA GLY A 263 3.34 18.94 -14.38
C GLY A 263 3.98 19.32 -15.72
N ARG A 264 3.79 20.58 -16.14
CA ARG A 264 4.37 21.12 -17.38
C ARG A 264 5.86 21.47 -17.24
N LYS A 265 6.41 21.61 -16.02
CA LYS A 265 7.81 21.98 -15.78
C LYS A 265 8.72 20.81 -16.17
N TRP A 266 8.54 19.65 -15.52
CA TRP A 266 9.25 18.42 -15.86
C TRP A 266 9.11 18.02 -17.34
N LYS A 267 7.93 18.23 -17.97
CA LYS A 267 7.78 17.97 -19.42
C LYS A 267 8.67 18.85 -20.31
N LYS A 268 8.96 20.10 -19.91
CA LYS A 268 9.96 20.95 -20.60
C LYS A 268 11.39 20.45 -20.41
N MET A 269 11.69 19.77 -19.30
CA MET A 269 12.99 19.13 -19.02
C MET A 269 13.15 17.76 -19.72
N GLY A 270 12.30 17.43 -20.70
CA GLY A 270 12.31 16.14 -21.41
C GLY A 270 11.77 14.98 -20.59
N GLY A 271 10.98 15.24 -19.54
CA GLY A 271 10.30 14.21 -18.75
C GLY A 271 8.90 13.87 -19.28
N ARG A 272 8.26 12.83 -18.72
CA ARG A 272 6.88 12.43 -19.08
C ARG A 272 5.85 13.52 -18.74
N GLY A 273 6.14 14.33 -17.72
CA GLY A 273 5.20 15.30 -17.14
C GLY A 273 4.23 14.66 -16.14
N GLY A 274 3.22 15.43 -15.71
CA GLY A 274 2.32 14.99 -14.63
C GLY A 274 3.04 14.94 -13.28
N SER A 275 2.56 14.12 -12.34
CA SER A 275 3.22 13.94 -11.04
C SER A 275 4.52 13.14 -11.16
N LEU A 276 5.50 13.50 -10.35
CA LEU A 276 6.74 12.76 -10.10
C LEU A 276 6.48 11.57 -9.18
N PHE A 277 5.75 11.83 -8.09
CA PHE A 277 5.35 10.81 -7.11
C PHE A 277 3.85 10.59 -7.14
N LYS A 278 3.44 9.34 -6.90
CA LYS A 278 2.13 9.08 -6.31
C LYS A 278 2.10 9.54 -4.84
N VAL A 279 0.95 10.06 -4.42
CA VAL A 279 0.67 10.38 -3.01
C VAL A 279 0.11 9.10 -2.35
N PRO A 280 0.74 8.57 -1.29
CA PRO A 280 0.34 7.30 -0.69
C PRO A 280 -0.91 7.42 0.19
N GLU A 281 -1.62 6.30 0.36
CA GLU A 281 -2.77 6.13 1.26
C GLU A 281 -2.42 5.19 2.43
N ALA A 282 -3.09 5.35 3.58
CA ALA A 282 -2.93 4.47 4.73
C ALA A 282 -3.66 3.14 4.50
N LEU A 283 -2.94 2.02 4.57
CA LEU A 283 -3.54 0.69 4.59
C LEU A 283 -3.81 0.27 6.04
N ILE A 284 -4.99 0.63 6.55
CA ILE A 284 -5.48 0.13 7.83
C ILE A 284 -5.84 -1.35 7.63
N PRO A 285 -5.21 -2.31 8.34
CA PRO A 285 -5.59 -3.72 8.24
C PRO A 285 -7.02 -3.91 8.76
N PRO A 286 -7.83 -4.83 8.19
CA PRO A 286 -9.06 -5.27 8.85
C PRO A 286 -8.66 -5.78 10.25
N ALA A 287 -9.37 -5.30 11.28
CA ALA A 287 -8.85 -5.27 12.65
C ALA A 287 -8.25 -6.61 13.12
N GLY A 288 -6.92 -6.70 13.05
CA GLY A 288 -6.16 -7.80 13.62
C GLY A 288 -6.45 -7.89 15.12
N ALA A 289 -6.43 -9.11 15.67
CA ALA A 289 -6.78 -9.35 17.07
C ALA A 289 -6.04 -8.34 17.99
N ARG A 290 -6.79 -7.53 18.74
CA ARG A 290 -6.23 -6.61 19.72
C ARG A 290 -5.69 -7.42 20.90
N VAL A 291 -4.42 -7.80 20.79
CA VAL A 291 -3.66 -8.57 21.78
C VAL A 291 -3.28 -7.63 22.94
N MET A 292 -4.27 -7.37 23.80
CA MET A 292 -4.16 -6.60 25.04
C MET A 292 -3.32 -7.37 26.08
N SER A 293 -2.75 -6.68 27.08
CA SER A 293 -1.91 -7.34 28.08
C SER A 293 -2.69 -8.35 28.93
N LEU A 294 -2.14 -9.55 29.12
CA LEU A 294 -2.71 -10.60 29.98
C LEU A 294 -2.76 -10.21 31.47
N THR A 295 -2.14 -9.08 31.83
CA THR A 295 -2.04 -8.56 33.20
C THR A 295 -3.05 -7.48 33.56
N ASP A 296 -3.60 -6.75 32.57
CA ASP A 296 -4.49 -5.61 32.83
C ASP A 296 -5.67 -5.44 31.84
N GLY A 297 -5.66 -6.11 30.68
CA GLY A 297 -6.70 -6.01 29.65
C GLY A 297 -6.84 -4.63 28.97
N LEU A 298 -6.06 -3.63 29.37
CA LEU A 298 -6.20 -2.22 28.97
C LEU A 298 -4.95 -1.68 28.24
N SER A 299 -3.77 -2.23 28.52
CA SER A 299 -2.51 -1.87 27.88
C SER A 299 -2.17 -2.79 26.69
N LYS A 300 -1.25 -2.34 25.83
CA LYS A 300 -0.59 -3.18 24.82
C LYS A 300 0.39 -4.15 25.54
N MET A 301 0.39 -5.42 25.15
CA MET A 301 0.95 -6.53 25.94
C MET A 301 2.47 -6.46 26.27
N SER A 302 2.81 -6.87 27.51
CA SER A 302 4.17 -7.26 27.96
C SER A 302 4.16 -8.63 28.68
N LYS A 303 5.33 -9.17 29.09
CA LYS A 303 5.59 -10.63 29.32
C LYS A 303 5.38 -11.18 30.76
N SER A 304 4.61 -12.29 30.93
CA SER A 304 4.87 -13.49 31.82
C SER A 304 3.63 -14.45 32.00
N ALA A 305 3.81 -15.76 32.28
CA ALA A 305 2.82 -16.90 32.33
C ALA A 305 3.16 -17.92 33.47
N PRO A 306 2.65 -19.20 33.67
CA PRO A 306 1.69 -20.13 32.98
C PRO A 306 0.59 -20.69 33.98
N SER A 307 -0.07 -21.89 34.05
CA SER A 307 -0.42 -23.18 33.31
C SER A 307 -1.56 -23.92 34.12
N ASP A 308 -2.27 -25.06 33.83
CA ASP A 308 -2.25 -26.10 32.75
C ASP A 308 -3.60 -26.87 32.42
N GLN A 309 -3.73 -27.51 31.21
CA GLN A 309 -4.72 -28.50 30.60
C GLN A 309 -6.15 -28.15 30.03
N SER A 310 -6.61 -28.50 28.81
CA SER A 310 -5.97 -28.88 27.53
C SER A 310 -6.99 -28.90 26.34
N ARG A 311 -6.69 -28.12 25.28
CA ARG A 311 -7.18 -28.14 23.86
C ARG A 311 -8.47 -27.38 23.43
N ILE A 312 -8.40 -26.86 22.20
CA ILE A 312 -9.38 -26.19 21.31
C ILE A 312 -8.92 -26.52 19.86
N ASN A 313 -9.81 -26.71 18.87
CA ASN A 313 -9.38 -27.02 17.49
C ASN A 313 -9.44 -25.79 16.55
N LEU A 314 -8.62 -25.80 15.50
CA LEU A 314 -8.35 -24.64 14.63
C LEU A 314 -9.51 -24.27 13.67
N LEU A 315 -10.61 -25.04 13.67
CA LEU A 315 -11.76 -24.86 12.77
C LEU A 315 -13.07 -24.60 13.52
N ASP A 316 -13.04 -24.61 14.86
CA ASP A 316 -14.24 -24.54 15.68
C ASP A 316 -14.84 -23.12 15.63
N PRO A 317 -16.15 -22.97 15.41
CA PRO A 317 -16.78 -21.66 15.38
C PRO A 317 -16.63 -20.96 16.73
N LYS A 318 -16.46 -19.64 16.68
CA LYS A 318 -16.16 -18.76 17.83
C LYS A 318 -17.03 -19.04 19.06
N ASP A 319 -18.31 -19.36 18.86
CA ASP A 319 -19.28 -19.52 19.94
C ASP A 319 -19.15 -20.89 20.64
N GLU A 320 -18.67 -21.93 19.96
CA GLU A 320 -18.31 -23.22 20.58
C GLU A 320 -17.03 -23.09 21.40
N VAL A 321 -16.00 -22.42 20.86
CA VAL A 321 -14.75 -22.10 21.58
C VAL A 321 -15.02 -21.30 22.86
N ILE A 322 -15.99 -20.37 22.81
CA ILE A 322 -16.46 -19.63 23.99
C ILE A 322 -17.14 -20.57 25.01
N GLY A 323 -17.97 -21.52 24.56
CA GLY A 323 -18.63 -22.51 25.43
C GLY A 323 -17.65 -23.44 26.15
N GLU A 324 -16.59 -23.88 25.47
CA GLU A 324 -15.51 -24.67 26.10
C GLU A 324 -14.73 -23.81 27.11
N CYS A 325 -14.27 -22.63 26.69
CA CYS A 325 -13.47 -21.74 27.54
C CYS A 325 -14.23 -21.21 28.77
N GLN A 326 -15.57 -21.10 28.72
CA GLN A 326 -16.40 -20.70 29.88
C GLN A 326 -16.30 -21.67 31.06
N ASN A 327 -16.01 -22.95 30.82
CA ASN A 327 -15.99 -24.00 31.84
C ASN A 327 -14.58 -24.40 32.27
N MET A 328 -13.53 -23.88 31.61
CA MET A 328 -12.15 -24.12 32.00
C MET A 328 -11.77 -23.30 33.24
N ASN A 329 -11.06 -23.92 34.18
CA ASN A 329 -10.36 -23.16 35.22
C ASN A 329 -9.18 -22.36 34.61
N TRP A 330 -8.67 -21.36 35.32
CA TRP A 330 -7.63 -20.46 34.80
C TRP A 330 -6.27 -21.14 34.55
N GLY A 331 -6.01 -22.30 35.16
CA GLY A 331 -4.89 -23.14 34.77
C GLY A 331 -5.18 -23.84 33.44
N SER A 332 -6.30 -24.54 33.38
CA SER A 332 -6.78 -25.28 32.21
C SER A 332 -6.73 -24.47 30.92
N PHE A 333 -7.25 -23.24 30.97
CA PHE A 333 -7.19 -22.32 29.85
C PHE A 333 -5.75 -21.94 29.45
N LYS A 334 -4.85 -21.71 30.41
CA LYS A 334 -3.51 -21.19 30.13
C LYS A 334 -2.62 -22.13 29.34
N THR A 335 -2.60 -23.45 29.59
CA THR A 335 -1.83 -24.36 28.72
C THR A 335 -2.62 -24.83 27.51
N THR A 336 -3.96 -24.84 27.55
CA THR A 336 -4.75 -24.91 26.29
C THR A 336 -4.31 -23.81 25.30
N LEU A 337 -4.09 -22.60 25.81
CA LEU A 337 -3.53 -21.49 25.05
C LEU A 337 -2.01 -21.64 24.79
N THR A 338 -1.21 -22.15 25.74
CA THR A 338 0.25 -22.27 25.58
C THR A 338 0.62 -23.37 24.58
N ASP A 339 0.00 -24.55 24.65
CA ASP A 339 0.17 -25.63 23.67
C ASP A 339 -0.25 -25.16 22.28
N ALA A 340 -1.43 -24.55 22.13
CA ALA A 340 -1.89 -24.02 20.84
C ALA A 340 -0.96 -22.92 20.28
N LEU A 341 -0.32 -22.12 21.14
CA LEU A 341 0.71 -21.16 20.75
C LEU A 341 2.04 -21.84 20.39
N ILE A 342 2.44 -22.92 21.07
CA ILE A 342 3.63 -23.71 20.74
C ILE A 342 3.42 -24.43 19.41
N ASP A 343 2.33 -25.18 19.24
CA ASP A 343 1.97 -25.89 17.99
C ASP A 343 1.92 -24.93 16.79
N HIS A 344 1.43 -23.70 16.98
CA HIS A 344 1.40 -22.66 15.93
C HIS A 344 2.78 -22.04 15.66
N LEU A 345 3.61 -21.82 16.68
CA LEU A 345 4.92 -21.17 16.54
C LEU A 345 6.05 -22.14 16.16
N GLN A 346 5.96 -23.42 16.51
CA GLN A 346 6.96 -24.46 16.23
C GLN A 346 7.33 -24.55 14.73
N PRO A 347 6.41 -24.60 13.75
CA PRO A 347 6.80 -24.61 12.34
C PRO A 347 7.54 -23.34 11.90
N ILE A 348 7.21 -22.18 12.50
CA ILE A 348 7.90 -20.91 12.25
C ILE A 348 9.31 -20.93 12.88
N GLN A 349 9.47 -21.52 14.08
CA GLN A 349 10.76 -21.67 14.75
C GLN A 349 11.67 -22.62 13.96
N VAL A 350 11.18 -23.80 13.54
CA VAL A 350 11.94 -24.74 12.70
C VAL A 350 12.37 -24.05 11.41
N ARG A 351 11.45 -23.36 10.71
CA ARG A 351 11.79 -22.66 9.46
C ARG A 351 12.74 -21.48 9.66
N TYR A 352 12.72 -20.83 10.83
CA TYR A 352 13.68 -19.79 11.17
C TYR A 352 15.09 -20.37 11.37
N GLU A 353 15.23 -21.46 12.13
CA GLU A 353 16.52 -22.11 12.35
C GLU A 353 17.10 -22.70 11.04
N GLU A 354 16.26 -23.28 10.17
CA GLU A 354 16.66 -23.70 8.81
C GLU A 354 17.28 -22.54 8.00
N ILE A 355 16.68 -21.35 8.04
CA ILE A 355 17.13 -20.17 7.28
C ILE A 355 18.35 -19.52 7.93
N MET A 356 18.47 -19.56 9.26
CA MET A 356 19.65 -19.07 9.98
C MET A 356 20.86 -20.02 9.86
N ALA A 357 20.63 -21.31 9.59
CA ALA A 357 21.65 -22.30 9.30
C ALA A 357 22.20 -22.23 7.86
N ASP A 358 21.51 -21.54 6.94
CA ASP A 358 21.95 -21.26 5.57
C ASP A 358 22.08 -19.75 5.30
N PRO A 359 23.22 -19.13 5.69
CA PRO A 359 23.47 -17.71 5.47
C PRO A 359 23.52 -17.32 3.99
N ASP A 360 23.98 -18.23 3.12
CA ASP A 360 24.17 -17.97 1.69
C ASP A 360 22.81 -17.86 0.98
N TYR A 361 21.84 -18.72 1.33
CA TYR A 361 20.45 -18.57 0.92
C TYR A 361 19.85 -17.24 1.37
N LEU A 362 20.07 -16.85 2.63
CA LEU A 362 19.51 -15.59 3.17
C LEU A 362 20.11 -14.35 2.47
N ASP A 363 21.43 -14.32 2.27
CA ASP A 363 22.11 -13.24 1.57
C ASP A 363 21.69 -13.18 0.08
N ASP A 364 21.56 -14.32 -0.61
CA ASP A 364 21.06 -14.40 -2.00
C ASP A 364 19.61 -13.87 -2.13
N VAL A 365 18.72 -14.25 -1.22
CA VAL A 365 17.34 -13.75 -1.18
C VAL A 365 17.30 -12.23 -1.00
N LEU A 366 18.09 -11.70 -0.05
CA LEU A 366 18.18 -10.25 0.21
C LEU A 366 18.85 -9.48 -0.94
N LEU A 367 19.84 -10.07 -1.61
CA LEU A 367 20.49 -9.49 -2.79
C LEU A 367 19.52 -9.41 -3.98
N LYS A 368 18.78 -10.49 -4.26
CA LYS A 368 17.75 -10.54 -5.31
C LYS A 368 16.61 -9.57 -5.03
N GLY A 369 16.17 -9.44 -3.78
CA GLY A 369 15.19 -8.45 -3.38
C GLY A 369 15.69 -7.01 -3.54
N ALA A 370 16.95 -6.74 -3.17
CA ALA A 370 17.57 -5.42 -3.33
C ALA A 370 17.75 -5.04 -4.82
N GLY A 371 18.04 -6.01 -5.70
CA GLY A 371 18.06 -5.81 -7.15
C GLY A 371 16.69 -5.38 -7.69
N LYS A 372 15.65 -6.18 -7.44
CA LYS A 372 14.24 -5.85 -7.81
C LYS A 372 13.82 -4.47 -7.30
N ALA A 373 14.20 -4.12 -6.07
CA ALA A 373 13.89 -2.82 -5.48
C ALA A 373 14.67 -1.68 -6.18
N SER A 374 15.97 -1.85 -6.44
CA SER A 374 16.81 -0.85 -7.11
C SER A 374 16.29 -0.51 -8.51
N GLU A 375 15.86 -1.50 -9.30
CA GLU A 375 15.27 -1.26 -10.63
C GLU A 375 14.06 -0.31 -10.59
N ILE A 376 13.22 -0.40 -9.55
CA ILE A 376 12.05 0.48 -9.36
C ILE A 376 12.50 1.83 -8.80
N ALA A 377 13.38 1.82 -7.81
CA ALA A 377 13.85 3.00 -7.10
C ALA A 377 14.64 3.95 -8.01
N ASP A 378 15.57 3.41 -8.80
CA ASP A 378 16.43 4.18 -9.71
C ASP A 378 15.62 4.85 -10.81
N VAL A 379 14.54 4.23 -11.30
CA VAL A 379 13.63 4.88 -12.25
C VAL A 379 12.98 6.12 -11.62
N THR A 380 12.51 6.04 -10.37
CA THR A 380 11.97 7.22 -9.67
C THR A 380 13.07 8.26 -9.39
N LEU A 381 14.24 7.84 -8.89
CA LEU A 381 15.34 8.72 -8.56
C LEU A 381 15.84 9.52 -9.78
N ASN A 382 16.02 8.86 -10.93
CA ASN A 382 16.39 9.50 -12.20
C ASN A 382 15.32 10.50 -12.69
N ASN A 383 14.04 10.18 -12.52
CA ASN A 383 12.94 11.11 -12.83
C ASN A 383 12.99 12.37 -11.96
N VAL A 384 13.32 12.24 -10.66
CA VAL A 384 13.46 13.37 -9.73
C VAL A 384 14.71 14.20 -10.07
N TYR A 385 15.87 13.57 -10.29
CA TYR A 385 17.09 14.26 -10.75
C TYR A 385 16.84 15.09 -12.02
N GLN A 386 16.19 14.52 -13.03
CA GLN A 386 15.82 15.23 -14.26
C GLN A 386 14.88 16.41 -13.99
N ALA A 387 13.86 16.24 -13.14
CA ALA A 387 12.88 17.27 -12.87
C ALA A 387 13.41 18.43 -12.02
N MET A 388 14.39 18.15 -11.15
CA MET A 388 15.14 19.16 -10.40
C MET A 388 16.26 19.81 -11.23
N GLY A 389 16.53 19.32 -12.45
CA GLY A 389 17.46 19.93 -13.40
C GLY A 389 18.93 19.54 -13.24
N PHE A 390 19.21 18.44 -12.54
CA PHE A 390 20.57 17.89 -12.47
C PHE A 390 20.98 17.30 -13.84
N LEU A 391 22.29 17.29 -14.10
CA LEU A 391 22.86 16.59 -15.26
C LEU A 391 22.61 15.09 -15.12
N ARG A 392 22.41 14.40 -16.26
CA ARG A 392 22.37 12.95 -16.29
C ARG A 392 23.79 12.39 -16.06
N ARG A 393 23.85 11.27 -15.35
CA ARG A 393 25.04 10.44 -15.17
C ARG A 393 25.32 9.61 -16.42
#